data_AF-A0A1G0L0C9-F1
#
_entry.id   AF-A0A1G0L0C9-F1
#
_cell.length_a   1.000
_cell.length_b   1.000
_cell.length_c   1.000
_cell.angle_alpha   90.00
_cell.angle_beta   90.00
_cell.angle_gamma   90.00
#
_symmetry.space_group_name_H-M   'P 1'
#
loop_
_entity.id
_entity.type
_entity.pdbx_description
1 polymer ?
#
loop_
_entity_poly.entity_id
_entity_poly.type
_entity_poly.pdbx_seq_one_letter_code
_entity_poly.pdbx_strand_id
1 'polypeptide(L)'
;MPNVAALQALADRWAGVQAAERANFQPYLIELCEALDGEVAERLDAHRKAAIERDEVVTMTGMYNVVEKLRCGEALTPKERKIHEIAACGVLKDLHDELDALVAKAYGWEWPLEREVILERLVALHDERVREEKAGKVRWLRPDYQIPRFGKDLPAAGLGLAERAAKAAPKAKRPAWPADLISRIGAIKRLLAEDALTAGELAARFTGAKADLVRRHLEILLVMGDVRENPDGRYQGAA
;
A
#
# COMPACT_ATOMS: atom_id res chain seq x y z
N MET A 1 11.86 30.25 -9.48
CA MET A 1 11.37 30.58 -8.12
C MET A 1 9.88 30.47 -8.25
N PRO A 2 9.19 29.62 -7.45
CA PRO A 2 7.77 29.41 -7.64
C PRO A 2 7.07 30.75 -7.70
N ASN A 3 6.21 30.92 -8.71
CA ASN A 3 5.58 32.20 -8.97
C ASN A 3 4.60 32.47 -7.82
N VAL A 4 5.08 33.21 -6.81
CA VAL A 4 4.33 33.51 -5.58
C VAL A 4 2.99 34.18 -5.91
N ALA A 5 2.95 35.00 -6.97
CA ALA A 5 1.70 35.60 -7.44
C ALA A 5 0.74 34.57 -8.07
N ALA A 6 1.26 33.57 -8.81
CA ALA A 6 0.45 32.49 -9.36
C ALA A 6 -0.09 31.55 -8.26
N LEU A 7 0.71 31.24 -7.24
CA LEU A 7 0.27 30.45 -6.08
C LEU A 7 -0.81 31.17 -5.29
N GLN A 8 -0.70 32.49 -5.13
CA GLN A 8 -1.73 33.30 -4.48
C GLN A 8 -3.03 33.30 -5.30
N ALA A 9 -2.94 33.50 -6.62
CA ALA A 9 -4.10 33.50 -7.51
C ALA A 9 -4.79 32.12 -7.59
N LEU A 10 -4.02 31.02 -7.53
CA LEU A 10 -4.55 29.66 -7.44
C LEU A 10 -5.29 29.46 -6.10
N ALA A 11 -4.68 29.88 -4.99
CA ALA A 11 -5.27 29.77 -3.67
C ALA A 11 -6.62 30.52 -3.60
N ASP A 12 -6.69 31.72 -4.19
CA ASP A 12 -7.91 32.52 -4.24
C ASP A 12 -8.99 31.89 -5.14
N ARG A 13 -8.60 31.40 -6.33
CA ARG A 13 -9.51 30.75 -7.29
C ARG A 13 -10.18 29.50 -6.71
N TRP A 14 -9.41 28.72 -5.95
CA TRP A 14 -9.87 27.46 -5.39
C TRP A 14 -10.35 27.58 -3.94
N ALA A 15 -10.31 28.76 -3.33
CA ALA A 15 -10.60 28.99 -1.90
C ALA A 15 -11.92 28.36 -1.42
N GLY A 16 -12.97 28.38 -2.25
CA GLY A 16 -14.29 27.85 -1.94
C GLY A 16 -14.55 26.39 -2.30
N VAL A 17 -13.62 25.73 -3.00
CA VAL A 17 -13.79 24.34 -3.48
C VAL A 17 -13.39 23.37 -2.36
N GLN A 18 -14.13 22.29 -2.15
CA GLN A 18 -13.79 21.34 -1.08
C GLN A 18 -12.49 20.60 -1.39
N ALA A 19 -11.75 20.20 -0.36
CA ALA A 19 -10.45 19.52 -0.52
C ALA A 19 -10.57 18.23 -1.35
N ALA A 20 -11.71 17.52 -1.24
CA ALA A 20 -12.03 16.33 -2.02
C ALA A 20 -12.24 16.61 -3.52
N GLU A 21 -12.73 17.80 -3.90
CA GLU A 21 -12.90 18.19 -5.30
C GLU A 21 -11.57 18.65 -5.91
N ARG A 22 -10.79 19.51 -5.21
CA ARG A 22 -9.43 19.90 -5.63
C ARG A 22 -8.52 18.68 -5.86
N ALA A 23 -8.68 17.67 -5.02
CA ALA A 23 -7.93 16.42 -5.05
C ALA A 23 -8.18 15.53 -6.28
N ASN A 24 -9.36 15.63 -6.89
CA ASN A 24 -9.83 14.74 -7.96
C ASN A 24 -10.03 15.47 -9.30
N PHE A 25 -10.04 16.81 -9.30
CA PHE A 25 -10.13 17.61 -10.51
C PHE A 25 -8.74 17.79 -11.12
N GLN A 26 -8.50 17.16 -12.27
CA GLN A 26 -7.28 17.31 -13.07
C GLN A 26 -6.82 18.78 -13.23
N PRO A 27 -7.72 19.77 -13.43
CA PRO A 27 -7.33 21.18 -13.56
C PRO A 27 -6.62 21.76 -12.33
N TYR A 28 -7.02 21.42 -11.10
CA TYR A 28 -6.35 21.93 -9.90
C TYR A 28 -4.91 21.43 -9.82
N LEU A 29 -4.66 20.17 -10.16
CA LEU A 29 -3.33 19.59 -10.13
C LEU A 29 -2.43 20.20 -11.21
N ILE A 30 -2.97 20.48 -12.40
CA ILE A 30 -2.26 21.15 -13.49
C ILE A 30 -1.94 22.59 -13.10
N GLU A 31 -2.93 23.39 -12.67
CA GLU A 31 -2.71 24.78 -12.26
C GLU A 31 -1.78 24.90 -11.03
N LEU A 32 -1.78 23.89 -10.14
CA LEU A 32 -0.83 23.79 -9.04
C LEU A 32 0.59 23.47 -9.52
N CYS A 33 0.76 22.58 -10.49
CA CYS A 33 2.05 22.33 -11.12
C CYS A 33 2.58 23.58 -11.83
N GLU A 34 1.75 24.28 -12.61
CA GLU A 34 2.09 25.55 -13.25
C GLU A 34 2.52 26.62 -12.22
N ALA A 35 1.79 26.76 -11.11
CA ALA A 35 2.12 27.72 -10.06
C ALA A 35 3.40 27.36 -9.26
N LEU A 36 3.78 26.08 -9.24
CA LEU A 36 4.95 25.55 -8.53
C LEU A 36 6.24 25.50 -9.38
N ASP A 37 6.30 26.14 -10.55
CA ASP A 37 7.42 26.01 -11.53
C ASP A 37 7.50 24.59 -12.17
N GLY A 38 6.40 23.85 -12.25
CA GLY A 38 6.29 22.50 -12.81
C GLY A 38 6.44 22.40 -14.34
N GLU A 39 6.89 23.48 -15.00
CA GLU A 39 7.08 23.56 -16.45
C GLU A 39 7.97 22.42 -16.96
N VAL A 40 8.96 21.99 -16.17
CA VAL A 40 9.87 20.90 -16.53
C VAL A 40 9.13 19.56 -16.65
N ALA A 41 8.20 19.26 -15.74
CA ALA A 41 7.43 18.01 -15.78
C ALA A 41 6.47 17.98 -16.98
N GLU A 42 5.87 19.13 -17.31
CA GLU A 42 5.00 19.29 -18.47
C GLU A 42 5.77 19.23 -19.79
N ARG A 43 6.90 19.94 -19.88
CA ARG A 43 7.83 19.86 -21.01
C ARG A 43 8.33 18.44 -21.23
N LEU A 44 8.61 17.70 -20.15
CA LEU A 44 9.04 16.32 -20.18
C LEU A 44 7.94 15.38 -20.70
N ASP A 45 6.69 15.53 -20.23
CA ASP A 45 5.56 14.76 -20.75
C ASP A 45 5.25 15.07 -22.22
N ALA A 46 5.17 16.36 -22.56
CA ALA A 46 4.96 16.83 -23.93
C ALA A 46 6.05 16.31 -24.87
N HIS A 47 7.31 16.34 -24.44
CA HIS A 47 8.43 15.82 -25.20
C HIS A 47 8.31 14.30 -25.43
N ARG A 48 7.99 13.52 -24.39
CA ARG A 48 7.81 12.06 -24.52
C ARG A 48 6.71 11.71 -25.52
N LYS A 49 5.56 12.40 -25.45
CA LYS A 49 4.43 12.18 -26.38
C LYS A 49 4.81 12.54 -27.81
N ALA A 50 5.36 13.73 -28.01
CA ALA A 50 5.81 14.18 -29.32
C ALA A 50 6.88 13.26 -29.92
N ALA A 51 7.79 12.71 -29.10
CA ALA A 51 8.83 11.80 -29.56
C ALA A 51 8.25 10.45 -30.05
N ILE A 52 7.26 9.90 -29.34
CA ILE A 52 6.59 8.64 -29.73
C ILE A 52 5.77 8.82 -31.02
N GLU A 53 5.17 9.99 -31.23
CA GLU A 53 4.37 10.29 -32.43
C GLU A 53 5.22 10.49 -33.71
N ARG A 54 6.53 10.73 -33.59
CA ARG A 54 7.41 11.00 -34.74
C ARG A 54 7.67 9.77 -35.61
N ASP A 55 7.82 8.59 -35.01
CA ASP A 55 8.15 7.34 -35.72
C ASP A 55 7.79 6.13 -34.86
N GLU A 56 7.23 5.08 -35.46
CA GLU A 56 6.85 3.84 -34.78
C GLU A 56 8.04 3.10 -34.13
N VAL A 57 9.26 3.36 -34.58
CA VAL A 57 10.49 2.80 -33.98
C VAL A 57 10.77 3.38 -32.59
N VAL A 58 10.22 4.57 -32.28
CA VAL A 58 10.41 5.26 -31.00
C VAL A 58 9.40 4.72 -30.00
N THR A 59 9.91 4.11 -28.94
CA THR A 59 9.10 3.63 -27.82
C THR A 59 9.60 4.26 -26.53
N MET A 60 8.73 4.36 -25.52
CA MET A 60 9.11 4.87 -24.20
C MET A 60 10.37 4.16 -23.69
N THR A 61 10.35 2.83 -23.63
CA THR A 61 11.50 2.01 -23.19
C THR A 61 12.73 2.24 -24.05
N GLY A 62 12.58 2.33 -25.38
CA GLY A 62 13.70 2.56 -26.29
C GLY A 62 14.39 3.90 -26.05
N MET A 63 13.62 4.98 -25.83
CA MET A 63 14.17 6.30 -25.52
C MET A 63 14.94 6.29 -24.20
N TYR A 64 14.40 5.65 -23.15
CA TYR A 64 15.06 5.59 -21.84
C TYR A 64 16.35 4.78 -21.85
N ASN A 65 16.40 3.67 -22.59
CA ASN A 65 17.64 2.91 -22.75
C ASN A 65 18.75 3.76 -23.41
N VAL A 66 18.39 4.61 -24.38
CA VAL A 66 19.33 5.55 -25.00
C VAL A 66 19.77 6.62 -24.00
N VAL A 67 18.85 7.22 -23.23
CA VAL A 67 19.16 8.23 -22.21
C VAL A 67 20.12 7.68 -21.15
N GLU A 68 19.91 6.45 -20.68
CA GLU A 68 20.83 5.83 -19.70
C GLU A 68 22.23 5.64 -20.30
N LYS A 69 22.34 5.20 -21.55
CA LYS A 69 23.64 5.09 -22.24
C LYS A 69 24.32 6.46 -22.41
N LEU A 70 23.56 7.51 -22.69
CA LEU A 70 24.08 8.87 -22.75
C LEU A 70 24.63 9.33 -21.39
N ARG A 71 23.95 8.98 -20.29
CA ARG A 71 24.39 9.31 -18.92
C ARG A 71 25.67 8.56 -18.53
N CYS A 72 25.80 7.31 -18.93
CA CYS A 72 27.00 6.49 -18.68
C CYS A 72 28.15 6.75 -19.67
N GLY A 73 27.92 7.52 -20.74
CA GLY A 73 28.90 7.75 -21.81
C GLY A 73 29.16 6.52 -22.70
N GLU A 74 28.22 5.58 -22.76
CA GLU A 74 28.33 4.37 -23.57
C GLU A 74 28.10 4.65 -25.07
N ALA A 75 28.77 3.87 -25.92
CA ALA A 75 28.58 3.99 -27.36
C ALA A 75 27.19 3.48 -27.79
N LEU A 76 26.45 4.32 -28.54
CA LEU A 76 25.17 3.95 -29.12
C LEU A 76 25.35 3.02 -30.33
N THR A 77 24.50 2.00 -30.44
CA THR A 77 24.37 1.18 -31.66
C THR A 77 23.74 1.99 -32.80
N PRO A 78 23.80 1.53 -34.07
CA PRO A 78 23.15 2.23 -35.19
C PRO A 78 21.64 2.44 -34.98
N LYS A 79 20.94 1.46 -34.41
CA LYS A 79 19.51 1.57 -34.09
C LYS A 79 19.25 2.60 -32.99
N GLU A 80 20.07 2.60 -31.95
CA GLU A 80 19.98 3.55 -30.84
C GLU A 80 20.32 4.98 -31.26
N ARG A 81 21.27 5.17 -32.20
CA ARG A 81 21.53 6.48 -32.82
C ARG A 81 20.31 7.01 -33.57
N LYS A 82 19.62 6.15 -34.33
CA LYS A 82 18.38 6.53 -35.00
C LYS A 82 17.31 6.97 -33.99
N ILE A 83 17.13 6.23 -32.89
CA ILE A 83 16.20 6.61 -31.81
C ILE A 83 16.65 7.92 -31.16
N HIS A 84 17.94 8.08 -30.86
CA HIS A 84 18.52 9.29 -30.28
C HIS A 84 18.19 10.54 -31.09
N GLU A 85 18.33 10.47 -32.41
CA GLU A 85 18.07 11.57 -33.33
C GLU A 85 16.56 11.88 -33.44
N ILE A 86 15.72 10.86 -33.69
CA ILE A 86 14.27 11.05 -33.89
C ILE A 86 13.60 11.53 -32.60
N ALA A 87 13.91 10.88 -31.48
CA ALA A 87 13.33 11.21 -30.19
C ALA A 87 14.00 12.42 -29.53
N ALA A 88 15.12 12.93 -30.08
CA ALA A 88 15.94 13.96 -29.46
C ALA A 88 16.30 13.63 -27.99
N CYS A 89 16.84 12.43 -27.76
CA CYS A 89 17.08 11.91 -26.41
C CYS A 89 18.04 12.76 -25.56
N GLY A 90 18.88 13.62 -26.17
CA GLY A 90 19.67 14.62 -25.44
C GLY A 90 18.78 15.63 -24.71
N VAL A 91 17.74 16.15 -25.37
CA VAL A 91 16.76 17.06 -24.74
C VAL A 91 15.99 16.34 -23.63
N LEU A 92 15.61 15.09 -23.87
CA LEU A 92 14.96 14.27 -22.85
C LEU A 92 15.84 14.10 -21.61
N LYS A 93 17.14 13.84 -21.79
CA LYS A 93 18.13 13.76 -20.70
C LYS A 93 18.21 15.08 -19.93
N ASP A 94 18.36 16.21 -20.63
CA ASP A 94 18.51 17.51 -19.98
C ASP A 94 17.27 17.90 -19.16
N LEU A 95 16.06 17.59 -19.66
CA LEU A 95 14.81 17.78 -18.91
C LEU A 95 14.76 16.93 -17.63
N HIS A 96 15.29 15.71 -17.66
CA HIS A 96 15.40 14.88 -16.45
C HIS A 96 16.45 15.41 -15.49
N ASP A 97 17.60 15.86 -15.97
CA ASP A 97 18.65 16.40 -15.11
C ASP A 97 18.19 17.72 -14.44
N GLU A 98 17.39 18.53 -15.14
CA GLU A 98 16.71 19.71 -14.59
C GLU A 98 15.69 19.31 -13.51
N LEU A 99 14.88 18.29 -13.78
CA LEU A 99 13.91 17.77 -12.80
C LEU A 99 14.62 17.21 -11.55
N ASP A 100 15.68 16.43 -11.73
CA ASP A 100 16.46 15.84 -10.63
C ASP A 100 17.08 16.94 -9.75
N ALA A 101 17.59 18.02 -10.34
CA ALA A 101 18.10 19.18 -9.61
C ALA A 101 17.01 19.90 -8.80
N LEU A 102 15.80 20.06 -9.37
CA LEU A 102 14.66 20.67 -8.67
C LEU A 102 14.18 19.79 -7.51
N VAL A 103 14.14 18.46 -7.71
CA VAL A 103 13.80 17.50 -6.65
C VAL A 103 14.83 17.57 -5.53
N ALA A 104 16.13 17.49 -5.85
CA ALA A 104 17.19 17.61 -4.86
C ALA A 104 17.05 18.92 -4.05
N LYS A 105 16.83 20.04 -4.72
CA LYS A 105 16.58 21.34 -4.06
C LYS A 105 15.37 21.32 -3.13
N ALA A 106 14.27 20.67 -3.51
CA ALA A 106 13.08 20.54 -2.66
C ALA A 106 13.34 19.73 -1.38
N TYR A 107 14.24 18.74 -1.45
CA TYR A 107 14.74 18.00 -0.30
C TYR A 107 15.85 18.75 0.48
N GLY A 108 16.28 19.93 0.02
CA GLY A 108 17.40 20.68 0.59
C GLY A 108 18.76 20.02 0.34
N TRP A 109 18.87 19.23 -0.72
CA TRP A 109 20.06 18.48 -1.09
C TRP A 109 20.85 19.22 -2.18
N GLU A 110 22.18 19.15 -2.09
CA GLU A 110 23.06 19.55 -3.19
C GLU A 110 22.90 18.61 -4.39
N TRP A 111 23.22 19.06 -5.61
CA TRP A 111 23.16 18.29 -6.85
C TRP A 111 24.33 18.72 -7.77
N PRO A 112 25.00 17.81 -8.49
CA PRO A 112 24.75 16.36 -8.59
C PRO A 112 25.19 15.57 -7.36
N LEU A 113 24.57 14.40 -7.15
CA LEU A 113 24.92 13.45 -6.08
C LEU A 113 25.19 12.07 -6.66
N GLU A 114 26.13 11.36 -6.03
CA GLU A 114 26.35 9.94 -6.29
C GLU A 114 25.16 9.10 -5.82
N ARG A 115 24.92 7.98 -6.52
CA ARG A 115 23.80 7.07 -6.26
C ARG A 115 23.77 6.59 -4.82
N GLU A 116 24.92 6.22 -4.27
CA GLU A 116 25.08 5.69 -2.92
C GLU A 116 24.67 6.74 -1.88
N VAL A 117 25.05 8.00 -2.09
CA VAL A 117 24.67 9.12 -1.20
C VAL A 117 23.16 9.37 -1.24
N ILE A 118 22.53 9.27 -2.42
CA ILE A 118 21.07 9.38 -2.55
C ILE A 118 20.39 8.26 -1.74
N LEU A 119 20.86 7.02 -1.88
CA LEU A 119 20.31 5.87 -1.14
C LEU A 119 20.46 6.05 0.37
N GLU A 120 21.63 6.45 0.85
CA GLU A 120 21.87 6.72 2.27
C GLU A 120 20.90 7.77 2.84
N ARG A 121 20.72 8.90 2.12
CA ARG A 121 19.80 9.96 2.55
C ARG A 121 18.34 9.50 2.54
N LEU A 122 17.93 8.69 1.56
CA LEU A 122 16.58 8.12 1.51
C LEU A 122 16.32 7.14 2.67
N VAL A 123 17.30 6.30 3.01
CA VAL A 123 17.20 5.40 4.17
C VAL A 123 17.08 6.20 5.47
N ALA A 124 17.86 7.27 5.63
CA ALA A 124 17.75 8.15 6.80
C ALA A 124 16.34 8.77 6.95
N LEU A 125 15.74 9.24 5.83
CA LEU A 125 14.37 9.74 5.81
C LEU A 125 13.33 8.66 6.13
N HIS A 126 13.56 7.43 5.66
CA HIS A 126 12.73 6.28 5.98
C HIS A 126 12.78 5.97 7.49
N ASP A 127 13.97 5.93 8.08
CA ASP A 127 14.16 5.66 9.51
C ASP A 127 13.55 6.75 10.40
N GLU A 128 13.60 8.02 9.98
CA GLU A 128 12.85 9.10 10.62
C GLU A 128 11.35 8.82 10.56
N ARG A 129 10.82 8.49 9.38
CA ARG A 129 9.40 8.20 9.19
C ARG A 129 8.95 7.03 10.07
N VAL A 130 9.71 5.94 10.10
CA VAL A 130 9.43 4.77 10.94
C VAL A 130 9.43 5.15 12.43
N ARG A 131 10.35 6.01 12.88
CA ARG A 131 10.36 6.51 14.27
C ARG A 131 9.14 7.38 14.58
N GLU A 132 8.77 8.29 13.67
CA GLU A 132 7.57 9.11 13.83
C GLU A 132 6.30 8.26 13.91
N GLU A 133 6.16 7.27 13.02
CA GLU A 133 5.02 6.35 13.00
C GLU A 133 4.94 5.48 14.25
N LYS A 134 6.08 4.99 14.77
CA LYS A 134 6.15 4.30 16.08
C LYS A 134 5.74 5.21 17.24
N ALA A 135 6.07 6.50 17.16
CA ALA A 135 5.59 7.52 18.10
C ALA A 135 4.13 7.95 17.83
N GLY A 136 3.45 7.32 16.86
CA GLY A 136 2.07 7.57 16.50
C GLY A 136 1.85 8.77 15.56
N LYS A 137 2.91 9.47 15.16
CA LYS A 137 2.84 10.60 14.24
C LYS A 137 2.94 10.12 12.80
N VAL A 138 1.79 9.98 12.13
CA VAL A 138 1.75 9.65 10.69
C VAL A 138 1.53 10.89 9.86
N ARG A 139 2.49 11.17 8.97
CA ARG A 139 2.40 12.27 7.99
C ARG A 139 1.65 11.79 6.75
N TRP A 140 0.32 11.92 6.78
CA TRP A 140 -0.56 11.59 5.66
C TRP A 140 -0.46 12.62 4.54
N LEU A 141 -0.33 12.16 3.30
CA LEU A 141 -0.38 13.00 2.10
C LEU A 141 -1.82 13.45 1.77
N ARG A 142 -2.80 12.58 2.02
CA ARG A 142 -4.23 12.80 1.85
C ARG A 142 -4.99 12.22 3.05
N PRO A 143 -5.02 12.94 4.18
CA PRO A 143 -5.62 12.47 5.44
C PRO A 143 -7.02 11.87 5.24
N ASP A 144 -7.91 12.57 4.53
CA ASP A 144 -9.31 12.17 4.34
C ASP A 144 -9.47 10.88 3.51
N TYR A 145 -8.51 10.58 2.63
CA TYR A 145 -8.53 9.35 1.82
C TYR A 145 -7.78 8.20 2.50
N GLN A 146 -6.65 8.52 3.15
CA GLN A 146 -5.70 7.55 3.67
C GLN A 146 -6.07 7.08 5.08
N ILE A 147 -6.53 7.96 5.98
CA ILE A 147 -6.89 7.60 7.36
C ILE A 147 -8.02 6.57 7.40
N PRO A 148 -9.13 6.71 6.65
CA PRO A 148 -10.21 5.70 6.71
C PRO A 148 -9.79 4.31 6.22
N ARG A 149 -8.79 4.24 5.33
CA ARG A 149 -8.30 3.00 4.71
C ARG A 149 -7.16 2.35 5.48
N PHE A 150 -6.21 3.15 5.97
CA PHE A 150 -4.93 2.70 6.51
C PHE A 150 -4.70 3.14 7.96
N GLY A 151 -5.51 4.04 8.50
CA GLY A 151 -5.33 4.58 9.85
C GLY A 151 -5.88 3.70 10.98
N LYS A 152 -6.54 2.58 10.67
CA LYS A 152 -7.16 1.68 11.67
C LYS A 152 -6.14 0.87 12.47
N ASP A 153 -4.96 0.62 11.91
CA ASP A 153 -3.91 -0.22 12.50
C ASP A 153 -2.82 0.60 13.21
N LEU A 154 -2.99 1.92 13.33
CA LEU A 154 -2.02 2.77 14.02
C LEU A 154 -2.14 2.61 15.54
N PRO A 155 -1.00 2.47 16.27
CA PRO A 155 -1.02 2.62 17.71
C PRO A 155 -1.55 4.01 18.01
N ALA A 156 -2.64 4.08 18.78
CA ALA A 156 -3.34 5.32 19.10
C ALA A 156 -2.36 6.38 19.60
N ALA A 157 -2.08 7.36 18.73
CA ALA A 157 -1.30 8.53 19.06
C ALA A 157 -2.20 9.53 19.77
N GLY A 158 -2.19 9.53 21.10
CA GLY A 158 -2.89 10.55 21.86
C GLY A 158 -3.02 10.24 23.34
N LEU A 159 -2.10 10.80 24.14
CA LEU A 159 -2.42 11.20 25.50
C LEU A 159 -3.44 12.35 25.42
N GLY A 160 -4.67 12.13 25.86
CA GLY A 160 -5.72 13.14 25.79
C GLY A 160 -7.09 12.60 26.22
N LEU A 161 -7.24 12.41 27.53
CA LEU A 161 -8.45 12.10 28.28
C LEU A 161 -9.73 12.79 27.72
N ALA A 162 -10.67 12.00 27.21
CA ALA A 162 -12.11 12.30 27.29
C ALA A 162 -12.93 11.00 27.17
N GLU A 163 -13.73 10.77 28.21
CA GLU A 163 -14.83 9.82 28.38
C GLU A 163 -14.63 8.36 27.96
N ARG A 164 -14.29 7.58 28.99
CA ARG A 164 -14.55 6.15 29.10
C ARG A 164 -16.05 5.86 28.98
N ALA A 165 -16.57 5.83 27.76
CA ALA A 165 -17.76 5.06 27.46
C ALA A 165 -17.42 3.58 27.70
N ALA A 166 -18.11 2.98 28.66
CA ALA A 166 -17.91 1.60 29.09
C ALA A 166 -17.96 0.62 27.90
N LYS A 167 -16.79 0.18 27.43
CA LYS A 167 -16.69 -0.99 26.55
C LYS A 167 -16.86 -2.25 27.39
N ALA A 168 -17.90 -2.99 27.04
CA ALA A 168 -18.26 -4.30 27.56
C ALA A 168 -17.07 -5.27 27.60
N ALA A 169 -17.13 -6.20 28.57
CA ALA A 169 -16.11 -7.20 28.85
C ALA A 169 -15.66 -7.98 27.59
N PRO A 170 -14.36 -8.31 27.48
CA PRO A 170 -13.84 -9.02 26.32
C PRO A 170 -14.41 -10.44 26.24
N LYS A 171 -14.99 -10.80 25.08
CA LYS A 171 -15.34 -12.20 24.76
C LYS A 171 -14.06 -13.04 24.74
N ALA A 172 -14.06 -14.14 25.49
CA ALA A 172 -12.94 -15.08 25.54
C ALA A 172 -12.51 -15.52 24.13
N LYS A 173 -11.19 -15.47 23.86
CA LYS A 173 -10.61 -15.85 22.57
C LYS A 173 -10.86 -17.35 22.33
N ARG A 174 -11.57 -17.68 21.25
CA ARG A 174 -11.81 -19.07 20.83
C ARG A 174 -10.51 -19.70 20.33
N PRO A 175 -10.22 -20.97 20.67
CA PRO A 175 -9.02 -21.65 20.19
C PRO A 175 -9.00 -21.79 18.66
N ALA A 176 -7.80 -21.81 18.08
CA ALA A 176 -7.61 -22.08 16.65
C ALA A 176 -7.91 -23.54 16.30
N TRP A 177 -8.44 -23.78 15.10
CA TRP A 177 -8.65 -25.13 14.60
C TRP A 177 -7.30 -25.84 14.37
N PRO A 178 -7.02 -26.98 15.03
CA PRO A 178 -5.73 -27.64 14.92
C PRO A 178 -5.40 -28.08 13.48
N ALA A 179 -4.13 -28.03 13.08
CA ALA A 179 -3.69 -28.46 11.75
C ALA A 179 -3.64 -29.99 11.61
N ASP A 180 -3.28 -30.68 12.69
CA ASP A 180 -3.08 -32.12 12.73
C ASP A 180 -4.36 -32.91 13.10
N LEU A 181 -4.53 -34.10 12.52
CA LEU A 181 -5.73 -34.93 12.68
C LEU A 181 -5.91 -35.44 14.11
N ILE A 182 -4.82 -35.91 14.75
CA ILE A 182 -4.87 -36.44 16.12
C ILE A 182 -5.26 -35.32 17.08
N SER A 183 -4.68 -34.14 16.87
CA SER A 183 -5.00 -32.95 17.65
C SER A 183 -6.46 -32.49 17.48
N ARG A 184 -7.02 -32.59 16.27
CA ARG A 184 -8.45 -32.29 16.01
C ARG A 184 -9.36 -33.27 16.74
N ILE A 185 -9.09 -34.57 16.65
CA ILE A 185 -9.88 -35.62 17.31
C ILE A 185 -9.85 -35.43 18.83
N GLY A 186 -8.67 -35.20 19.42
CA GLY A 186 -8.54 -34.94 20.85
C GLY A 186 -9.29 -33.70 21.32
N ALA A 187 -9.30 -32.62 20.51
CA ALA A 187 -10.04 -31.41 20.82
C ALA A 187 -11.56 -31.61 20.74
N ILE A 188 -12.06 -32.39 19.76
CA ILE A 188 -13.47 -32.74 19.65
C ILE A 188 -13.90 -33.61 20.84
N LYS A 189 -13.15 -34.67 21.17
CA LYS A 189 -13.47 -35.56 22.29
C LYS A 189 -13.53 -34.80 23.63
N ARG A 190 -12.63 -33.85 23.87
CA ARG A 190 -12.64 -33.02 25.09
C ARG A 190 -13.92 -32.21 25.23
N LEU A 191 -14.38 -31.59 24.15
CA LEU A 191 -15.61 -30.78 24.18
C LEU A 191 -16.87 -31.66 24.35
N LEU A 192 -16.85 -32.86 23.75
CA LEU A 192 -17.94 -33.82 23.86
C LEU A 192 -18.00 -34.58 25.19
N ALA A 193 -16.92 -34.52 25.99
CA ALA A 193 -16.90 -35.05 27.34
C ALA A 193 -17.63 -34.13 28.33
N GLU A 194 -17.74 -32.83 28.03
CA GLU A 194 -18.38 -31.83 28.88
C GLU A 194 -19.86 -31.61 28.49
N ASP A 195 -20.15 -31.51 27.19
CA ASP A 195 -21.48 -31.17 26.67
C ASP A 195 -21.89 -32.08 25.48
N ALA A 196 -23.19 -32.37 25.34
CA ALA A 196 -23.73 -32.97 24.12
C ALA A 196 -23.95 -31.88 23.06
N LEU A 197 -23.22 -31.95 21.93
CA LEU A 197 -23.12 -30.87 20.95
C LEU A 197 -23.38 -31.37 19.52
N THR A 198 -23.97 -30.51 18.70
CA THR A 198 -24.07 -30.72 17.24
C THR A 198 -22.74 -30.42 16.54
N ALA A 199 -22.56 -30.93 15.32
CA ALA A 199 -21.37 -30.64 14.50
C ALA A 199 -21.17 -29.12 14.24
N GLY A 200 -22.26 -28.35 14.14
CA GLY A 200 -22.24 -26.90 13.95
C GLY A 200 -21.80 -26.15 15.21
N GLU A 201 -22.33 -26.55 16.36
CA GLU A 201 -21.94 -25.98 17.67
C GLU A 201 -20.48 -26.26 17.98
N LEU A 202 -19.99 -27.47 17.69
CA LEU A 202 -18.57 -27.83 17.82
C LEU A 202 -17.68 -26.99 16.91
N ALA A 203 -18.03 -26.85 15.62
CA ALA A 203 -17.26 -26.01 14.70
C ALA A 203 -17.20 -24.55 15.18
N ALA A 204 -18.28 -24.03 15.75
CA ALA A 204 -18.35 -22.67 16.27
C ALA A 204 -17.45 -22.42 17.49
N ARG A 205 -17.03 -23.46 18.23
CA ARG A 205 -16.09 -23.34 19.36
C ARG A 205 -14.66 -23.04 18.90
N PHE A 206 -14.33 -23.25 17.63
CA PHE A 206 -13.00 -23.02 17.06
C PHE A 206 -12.99 -21.89 16.04
N THR A 207 -11.84 -21.25 15.87
CA THR A 207 -11.58 -20.33 14.76
C THR A 207 -11.03 -21.10 13.55
N GLY A 208 -11.75 -21.06 12.42
CA GLY A 208 -11.34 -21.70 11.16
C GLY A 208 -11.83 -23.14 10.94
N ALA A 209 -12.65 -23.70 11.84
CA ALA A 209 -13.24 -25.03 11.66
C ALA A 209 -14.44 -24.99 10.71
N LYS A 210 -14.53 -25.98 9.80
CA LYS A 210 -15.68 -26.16 8.90
C LYS A 210 -16.59 -27.27 9.43
N ALA A 211 -17.89 -27.01 9.52
CA ALA A 211 -18.87 -27.96 10.05
C ALA A 211 -18.85 -29.32 9.33
N ASP A 212 -18.65 -29.35 8.01
CA ASP A 212 -18.58 -30.61 7.25
C ASP A 212 -17.32 -31.43 7.55
N LEU A 213 -16.22 -30.78 7.93
CA LEU A 213 -15.01 -31.47 8.35
C LEU A 213 -15.19 -32.05 9.76
N VAL A 214 -15.81 -31.28 10.67
CA VAL A 214 -16.15 -31.74 12.02
C VAL A 214 -17.12 -32.93 11.95
N ARG A 215 -18.14 -32.87 11.09
CA ARG A 215 -19.10 -33.96 10.88
C ARG A 215 -18.41 -35.26 10.46
N ARG A 216 -17.52 -35.20 9.46
CA ARG A 216 -16.73 -36.39 9.04
C ARG A 216 -15.90 -36.99 10.17
N HIS A 217 -15.35 -36.17 11.06
CA HIS A 217 -14.62 -36.67 12.23
C HIS A 217 -15.56 -37.31 13.26
N LEU A 218 -16.76 -36.78 13.45
CA LEU A 218 -17.77 -37.36 14.34
C LEU A 218 -18.30 -38.70 13.82
N GLU A 219 -18.51 -38.83 12.51
CA GLU A 219 -18.90 -40.09 11.86
C GLU A 219 -17.85 -41.18 12.09
N ILE A 220 -16.55 -40.85 11.97
CA ILE A 220 -15.46 -41.78 12.29
C ILE A 220 -15.49 -42.19 13.76
N LEU A 221 -15.68 -41.23 14.67
CA LEU A 221 -15.73 -41.51 16.11
C LEU A 221 -16.97 -42.31 16.53
N LEU A 222 -18.09 -42.15 15.81
CA LEU A 222 -19.31 -42.93 16.00
C LEU A 222 -19.08 -44.39 15.58
N VAL A 223 -18.41 -44.63 14.45
CA VAL A 223 -18.03 -45.98 13.98
C VAL A 223 -17.04 -46.64 14.93
N MET A 224 -16.10 -45.86 15.49
CA MET A 224 -15.13 -46.35 16.48
C MET A 224 -15.75 -46.57 17.88
N GLY A 225 -17.00 -46.16 18.11
CA GLY A 225 -17.70 -46.30 19.38
C GLY A 225 -17.27 -45.31 20.46
N ASP A 226 -16.46 -44.31 20.11
CA ASP A 226 -15.92 -43.28 21.01
C ASP A 226 -16.94 -42.19 21.35
N VAL A 227 -17.99 -42.06 20.53
CA VAL A 227 -19.03 -41.04 20.63
C VAL A 227 -20.36 -41.70 20.32
N ARG A 228 -21.43 -41.26 20.98
CA ARG A 228 -22.81 -41.67 20.70
C ARG A 228 -23.59 -40.52 20.11
N GLU A 229 -24.47 -40.83 19.18
CA GLU A 229 -25.44 -39.88 18.64
C GLU A 229 -26.77 -40.03 19.38
N ASN A 230 -27.24 -38.92 19.94
CA ASN A 230 -28.53 -38.86 20.61
C ASN A 230 -29.66 -38.68 19.58
N PRO A 231 -30.90 -39.06 19.92
CA PRO A 231 -32.06 -38.93 19.02
C PRO A 231 -32.29 -37.51 18.49
N ASP A 232 -31.79 -36.49 19.19
CA ASP A 232 -31.90 -35.07 18.84
C ASP A 232 -30.79 -34.58 17.88
N GLY A 233 -29.98 -35.49 17.30
CA GLY A 233 -28.90 -35.15 16.36
C GLY A 233 -27.67 -34.50 17.02
N ARG A 234 -27.53 -34.68 18.34
CA ARG A 234 -26.38 -34.23 19.13
C ARG A 234 -25.45 -35.39 19.43
N TYR A 235 -24.15 -35.11 19.39
CA TYR A 235 -23.11 -36.09 19.71
C TYR A 235 -22.66 -35.91 21.16
N GLN A 236 -22.33 -37.01 21.83
CA GLN A 236 -21.81 -37.02 23.20
C GLN A 236 -20.71 -38.08 23.33
N GLY A 237 -19.68 -37.83 24.15
CA GLY A 237 -18.64 -38.83 24.40
C GLY A 237 -19.23 -40.13 24.94
N ALA A 238 -18.81 -41.27 24.39
CA ALA A 238 -19.04 -42.54 25.03
C ALA A 238 -18.08 -42.65 26.21
N ALA A 239 -18.60 -42.90 27.42
CA ALA A 239 -17.76 -43.21 28.58
C ALA A 239 -16.99 -44.51 28.37
#